data_AF-A0A3S3PGM5-F1
#
_entry.id   AF-A0A3S3PGM5-F1
#
_cell.length_a   1.000
_cell.length_b   1.000
_cell.length_c   1.000
_cell.angle_alpha   90.00
_cell.angle_beta   90.00
_cell.angle_gamma   90.00
#
_symmetry.space_group_name_H-M   'P 1'
#
loop_
_entity.id
_entity.type
_entity.pdbx_description
1 polymer ?
#
loop_
_entity_poly.entity_id
_entity_poly.type
_entity_poly.pdbx_seq_one_letter_code
_entity_poly.pdbx_strand_id
1 'polypeptide(L)'
;MKTQNTFSVSFFLKKDKEKNGVAPLYVRITVNGGHADLATKRKMPVGKWDQKSQSMSGKTAEDNLTRDEIRLLGIEISSAYEELRRDRGELTAEAVKAKVEGTEIAPYTLMFLIDYHNEELKQLLEEGTMKNYRTTKRYLTEFLITKWKKKDILLKHVDNLFITNFGLFLSNRKPDKGQRPCSNNSVMKHMERLKKMIGIALENKWIRENPFQHFKRKMITKDRNCLDTYELDRLRNLELRKIGVGTVRDMFLFACLTGLSPCDITRFNKDHITKDVNGEYWIEMYRQKTKRFTERKFNVLLLPEALEIISRYKRNPAALANGTVFPYYTNQILNRYPPI
;
A
#
# COMPACT_ATOMS: atom_id res chain seq x y z
N MET A 1 -37.55 18.96 5.55
CA MET A 1 -37.07 20.32 5.24
C MET A 1 -35.89 20.21 4.30
N LYS A 2 -35.94 20.82 3.11
CA LYS A 2 -34.78 20.91 2.22
C LYS A 2 -33.83 21.95 2.81
N THR A 3 -32.67 21.55 3.32
CA THR A 3 -31.59 22.47 3.69
C THR A 3 -31.14 23.19 2.41
N GLN A 4 -31.60 24.43 2.22
CA GLN A 4 -31.10 25.27 1.13
C GLN A 4 -29.73 25.78 1.55
N ASN A 5 -28.68 25.20 0.95
CA ASN A 5 -27.34 25.75 1.08
C ASN A 5 -27.30 27.11 0.37
N THR A 6 -26.96 28.17 1.10
CA THR A 6 -26.86 29.52 0.54
C THR A 6 -25.42 29.79 0.10
N PHE A 7 -25.25 30.37 -1.09
CA PHE A 7 -23.95 30.70 -1.68
C PHE A 7 -24.00 32.07 -2.33
N SER A 8 -22.99 32.90 -2.08
CA SER A 8 -22.81 34.17 -2.81
C SER A 8 -21.34 34.54 -2.94
N VAL A 9 -21.04 35.27 -4.03
CA VAL A 9 -19.72 35.82 -4.34
C VAL A 9 -19.89 37.32 -4.50
N SER A 10 -19.10 38.11 -3.77
CA SER A 10 -19.23 39.56 -3.75
C SER A 10 -17.88 40.25 -3.82
N PHE A 11 -17.65 41.07 -4.84
CA PHE A 11 -16.43 41.86 -4.98
C PHE A 11 -16.55 43.18 -4.23
N PHE A 12 -15.46 43.58 -3.56
CA PHE A 12 -15.42 44.84 -2.82
C PHE A 12 -14.00 45.40 -2.71
N LEU A 13 -13.91 46.72 -2.60
CA LEU A 13 -12.65 47.39 -2.27
C LEU A 13 -12.44 47.42 -0.76
N LYS A 14 -11.25 47.00 -0.33
CA LYS A 14 -10.84 47.06 1.06
C LYS A 14 -10.32 48.47 1.39
N LYS A 15 -11.25 49.41 1.57
CA LYS A 15 -11.00 50.86 1.70
C LYS A 15 -10.13 51.21 2.92
N ASP A 16 -10.16 50.39 3.97
CA ASP A 16 -9.24 50.48 5.12
C ASP A 16 -7.76 50.32 4.73
N LYS A 17 -7.46 49.79 3.54
CA LYS A 17 -6.11 49.63 2.99
C LYS A 17 -5.83 50.56 1.81
N GLU A 18 -6.62 51.61 1.64
CA GLU A 18 -6.42 52.60 0.59
C GLU A 18 -5.10 53.36 0.78
N LYS A 19 -4.34 53.53 -0.31
CA LYS A 19 -3.16 54.40 -0.37
C LYS A 19 -3.19 55.18 -1.67
N ASN A 20 -3.07 56.50 -1.61
CA ASN A 20 -3.04 57.40 -2.76
C ASN A 20 -4.24 57.22 -3.72
N GLY A 21 -5.48 57.10 -3.19
CA GLY A 21 -6.69 56.94 -4.01
C GLY A 21 -6.89 55.53 -4.59
N VAL A 22 -6.03 54.57 -4.25
CA VAL A 22 -6.04 53.20 -4.78
C VAL A 22 -6.20 52.20 -3.63
N ALA A 23 -7.18 51.30 -3.75
CA ALA A 23 -7.46 50.26 -2.77
C ALA A 23 -7.33 48.85 -3.39
N PRO A 24 -6.95 47.83 -2.59
CA PRO A 24 -6.93 46.46 -3.08
C PRO A 24 -8.34 45.89 -3.20
N LEU A 25 -8.58 45.16 -4.30
CA LEU A 25 -9.83 44.46 -4.54
C LEU A 25 -9.81 43.10 -3.85
N TYR A 26 -10.90 42.77 -3.19
CA TYR A 26 -11.15 41.48 -2.56
C TYR A 26 -12.45 40.89 -3.08
N VAL A 27 -12.58 39.59 -2.92
CA VAL A 27 -13.82 38.87 -3.14
C VAL A 27 -14.21 38.16 -1.85
N ARG A 28 -15.45 38.37 -1.42
CA ARG A 28 -16.07 37.69 -0.29
C ARG A 28 -16.85 36.50 -0.79
N ILE A 29 -16.51 35.33 -0.28
CA ILE A 29 -17.21 34.08 -0.50
C ILE A 29 -18.10 33.86 0.72
N THR A 30 -19.41 33.69 0.53
CA THR A 30 -20.35 33.41 1.61
C THR A 30 -21.00 32.06 1.40
N VAL A 31 -20.97 31.19 2.41
CA VAL A 31 -21.59 29.86 2.39
C VAL A 31 -22.31 29.65 3.71
N ASN A 32 -23.63 29.40 3.68
CA ASN A 32 -24.43 29.08 4.88
C ASN A 32 -24.27 30.08 6.04
N GLY A 33 -24.09 31.37 5.73
CA GLY A 33 -23.89 32.43 6.72
C GLY A 33 -22.44 32.64 7.18
N GLY A 34 -21.54 31.68 6.95
CA GLY A 34 -20.09 31.85 7.09
C GLY A 34 -19.47 32.56 5.89
N HIS A 35 -18.36 33.28 6.09
CA HIS A 35 -17.71 34.01 4.99
C HIS A 35 -16.18 33.99 5.08
N ALA A 36 -15.54 33.96 3.90
CA ALA A 36 -14.11 34.04 3.74
C ALA A 36 -13.74 35.08 2.66
N ASP A 37 -12.75 35.93 2.96
CA ASP A 37 -12.25 36.94 2.03
C ASP A 37 -11.00 36.41 1.31
N LEU A 38 -11.01 36.50 -0.02
CA LEU A 38 -9.91 36.17 -0.92
C LEU A 38 -9.37 37.45 -1.57
N ALA A 39 -8.05 37.62 -1.53
CA ALA A 39 -7.40 38.75 -2.19
C ALA A 39 -7.27 38.46 -3.70
N THR A 40 -7.76 39.36 -4.55
CA THR A 40 -7.66 39.19 -6.01
C THR A 40 -6.26 39.55 -6.54
N LYS A 41 -5.37 40.04 -5.67
CA LYS A 41 -4.05 40.63 -5.98
C LYS A 41 -4.11 41.85 -6.90
N ARG A 42 -5.31 42.37 -7.19
CA ARG A 42 -5.52 43.60 -7.95
C ARG A 42 -5.73 44.78 -7.01
N LYS A 43 -5.34 45.95 -7.50
CA LYS A 43 -5.63 47.24 -6.88
C LYS A 43 -6.31 48.12 -7.93
N MET A 44 -7.22 48.97 -7.50
CA MET A 44 -7.92 49.86 -8.41
C MET A 44 -8.22 51.21 -7.75
N PRO A 45 -8.35 52.29 -8.54
CA PRO A 45 -8.78 53.58 -8.05
C PRO A 45 -10.17 53.49 -7.42
N VAL A 46 -10.33 54.03 -6.21
CA VAL A 46 -11.60 53.97 -5.48
C VAL A 46 -12.73 54.65 -6.25
N GLY A 47 -12.42 55.75 -6.95
CA GLY A 47 -13.39 56.48 -7.77
C GLY A 47 -13.85 55.75 -9.05
N LYS A 48 -13.15 54.69 -9.48
CA LYS A 48 -13.53 53.89 -10.65
C LYS A 48 -14.39 52.67 -10.30
N TRP A 49 -14.55 52.32 -9.03
CA TRP A 49 -15.27 51.13 -8.60
C TRP A 49 -16.72 51.45 -8.22
N ASP A 50 -17.67 50.72 -8.80
CA ASP A 50 -19.06 50.76 -8.38
C ASP A 50 -19.41 49.50 -7.58
N GLN A 51 -19.71 49.70 -6.29
CA GLN A 51 -20.04 48.61 -5.38
C GLN A 51 -21.40 47.97 -5.68
N LYS A 52 -22.35 48.70 -6.27
CA LYS A 52 -23.69 48.16 -6.59
C LYS A 52 -23.61 47.21 -7.79
N SER A 53 -22.89 47.61 -8.83
CA SER A 53 -22.68 46.76 -10.02
C SER A 53 -21.52 45.78 -9.86
N GLN A 54 -20.72 45.89 -8.80
CA GLN A 54 -19.49 45.11 -8.57
C GLN A 54 -18.55 45.11 -9.78
N SER A 55 -18.45 46.27 -10.44
CA SER A 55 -17.71 46.45 -11.68
C SER A 55 -16.99 47.80 -11.67
N MET A 56 -15.94 47.90 -12.50
CA MET A 56 -15.25 49.16 -12.71
C MET A 56 -15.83 49.95 -13.88
N SER A 57 -15.90 51.27 -13.73
CA SER A 57 -16.20 52.24 -14.77
C SER A 57 -14.97 52.47 -15.67
N GLY A 58 -15.20 52.64 -16.97
CA GLY A 58 -14.13 52.89 -17.95
C GLY A 58 -14.34 52.08 -19.24
N LYS A 59 -13.70 52.54 -20.32
CA LYS A 59 -13.81 51.95 -21.67
C LYS A 59 -12.45 51.62 -22.29
N THR A 60 -11.36 51.73 -21.54
CA THR A 60 -10.02 51.38 -22.07
C THR A 60 -9.88 49.86 -22.21
N ALA A 61 -8.91 49.41 -23.00
CA ALA A 61 -8.58 47.99 -23.11
C ALA A 61 -8.23 47.37 -21.75
N GLU A 62 -7.52 48.12 -20.89
CA GLU A 62 -7.15 47.69 -19.54
C GLU A 62 -8.36 47.58 -18.59
N ASP A 63 -9.31 48.52 -18.68
CA ASP A 63 -10.56 48.44 -17.90
C ASP A 63 -11.39 47.20 -18.30
N ASN A 64 -11.41 46.86 -19.60
CA ASN A 64 -12.11 45.67 -20.11
C ASN A 64 -11.42 44.37 -19.66
N LEU A 65 -10.09 44.29 -19.78
CA LEU A 65 -9.31 43.14 -19.29
C LEU A 65 -9.55 42.90 -17.80
N THR A 66 -9.53 43.97 -16.99
CA THR A 66 -9.79 43.87 -15.55
C THR A 66 -11.19 43.33 -15.27
N ARG A 67 -12.21 43.76 -16.04
CA ARG A 67 -13.58 43.26 -15.90
C ARG A 67 -13.70 41.78 -16.25
N ASP A 68 -13.02 41.34 -17.30
CA ASP A 68 -12.99 39.92 -17.67
C ASP A 68 -12.30 39.06 -16.61
N GLU A 69 -11.19 39.52 -16.04
CA GLU A 69 -10.52 38.81 -14.95
C GLU A 69 -11.40 38.66 -13.70
N ILE A 70 -12.11 39.72 -13.30
CA ILE A 70 -13.06 39.67 -12.18
C ILE A 70 -14.16 38.64 -12.46
N ARG A 71 -14.69 38.63 -13.69
CA ARG A 71 -15.70 37.68 -14.12
C ARG A 71 -15.19 36.23 -14.09
N LEU A 72 -13.98 35.99 -14.62
CA LEU A 72 -13.35 34.67 -14.63
C LEU A 72 -13.12 34.15 -13.21
N LEU A 73 -12.64 34.99 -12.30
CA LEU A 73 -12.47 34.61 -10.89
C LEU A 73 -13.82 34.28 -10.22
N GLY A 74 -14.89 35.01 -10.54
CA GLY A 74 -16.24 34.68 -10.07
C GLY A 74 -16.73 33.30 -10.56
N ILE A 75 -16.45 32.96 -11.81
CA ILE A 75 -16.75 31.65 -12.41
C ILE A 75 -15.93 30.53 -11.74
N GLU A 76 -14.64 30.77 -11.48
CA GLU A 76 -13.75 29.84 -10.78
C GLU A 76 -14.26 29.52 -9.37
N ILE A 77 -14.60 30.55 -8.59
CA ILE A 77 -15.14 30.38 -7.22
C ILE A 77 -16.47 29.61 -7.25
N SER A 78 -17.35 29.93 -8.20
CA SER A 78 -18.63 29.24 -8.34
C SER A 78 -18.45 27.77 -8.73
N SER A 79 -17.49 27.49 -9.60
CA SER A 79 -17.14 26.11 -9.99
C SER A 79 -16.58 25.31 -8.81
N ALA A 80 -15.72 25.94 -8.00
CA ALA A 80 -15.17 25.36 -6.78
C ALA A 80 -16.27 24.97 -5.78
N TYR A 81 -17.27 25.85 -5.58
CA TYR A 81 -18.42 25.56 -4.73
C TYR A 81 -19.27 24.38 -5.25
N GLU A 82 -19.59 24.35 -6.54
CA GLU A 82 -20.39 23.28 -7.13
C GLU A 82 -19.67 21.91 -7.09
N GLU A 83 -18.34 21.90 -7.23
CA GLU A 83 -17.55 20.69 -7.01
C GLU A 83 -17.63 20.19 -5.57
N LEU A 84 -17.41 21.07 -4.58
CA LEU A 84 -17.49 20.70 -3.15
C LEU A 84 -18.88 20.19 -2.77
N ARG A 85 -19.92 20.83 -3.33
CA ARG A 85 -21.31 20.41 -3.16
C ARG A 85 -21.57 19.03 -3.77
N ARG A 86 -21.01 18.74 -4.95
CA ARG A 86 -21.15 17.44 -5.62
C ARG A 86 -20.42 16.32 -4.87
N ASP A 87 -19.22 16.61 -4.37
CA ASP A 87 -18.36 15.63 -3.69
C ASP A 87 -18.85 15.28 -2.27
N ARG A 88 -19.93 15.92 -1.79
CA ARG A 88 -20.44 15.86 -0.41
C ARG A 88 -19.36 16.17 0.64
N GLY A 89 -18.45 17.08 0.30
CA GLY A 89 -17.42 17.56 1.22
C GLY A 89 -17.97 18.55 2.25
N GLU A 90 -17.09 19.07 3.09
CA GLU A 90 -17.41 20.18 4.00
C GLU A 90 -17.68 21.45 3.19
N LEU A 91 -18.94 21.93 3.23
CA LEU A 91 -19.40 23.06 2.44
C LEU A 91 -19.33 24.35 3.27
N THR A 92 -18.12 24.89 3.42
CA THR A 92 -17.83 26.16 4.12
C THR A 92 -17.18 27.18 3.18
N ALA A 93 -17.21 28.46 3.54
CA ALA A 93 -16.59 29.51 2.73
C ALA A 93 -15.06 29.35 2.67
N GLU A 94 -14.45 28.87 3.76
CA GLU A 94 -13.04 28.53 3.89
C GLU A 94 -12.64 27.37 2.99
N ALA A 95 -13.48 26.33 2.86
CA ALA A 95 -13.23 25.21 1.96
C ALA A 95 -13.25 25.65 0.49
N VAL A 96 -14.23 26.49 0.10
CA VAL A 96 -14.30 27.08 -1.25
C VAL A 96 -13.06 27.94 -1.50
N LYS A 97 -12.69 28.80 -0.55
CA LYS A 97 -11.47 29.63 -0.64
C LYS A 97 -10.22 28.77 -0.81
N ALA A 98 -10.06 27.73 0.00
CA ALA A 98 -8.90 26.85 -0.05
C ALA A 98 -8.78 26.14 -1.41
N LYS A 99 -9.92 25.71 -1.97
CA LYS A 99 -9.96 25.11 -3.31
C LYS A 99 -9.51 26.09 -4.40
N VAL A 100 -9.99 27.34 -4.35
CA VAL A 100 -9.63 28.40 -5.33
C VAL A 100 -8.17 28.83 -5.17
N GLU A 101 -7.64 28.92 -3.95
CA GLU A 101 -6.22 29.23 -3.71
C GLU A 101 -5.30 28.04 -4.05
N GLY A 102 -5.85 26.86 -4.36
CA GLY A 102 -5.10 25.63 -4.54
C GLY A 102 -4.47 25.12 -3.23
N THR A 103 -4.93 25.62 -2.09
CA THR A 103 -4.54 25.21 -0.73
C THR A 103 -5.46 24.14 -0.17
N GLU A 104 -6.34 23.55 -1.00
CA GLU A 104 -7.19 22.40 -0.66
C GLU A 104 -6.31 21.31 -0.02
N ILE A 105 -6.46 21.13 1.29
CA ILE A 105 -5.73 20.12 2.03
C ILE A 105 -6.44 18.80 1.74
N ALA A 106 -6.08 18.15 0.64
CA ALA A 106 -6.01 16.69 0.63
C ALA A 106 -4.54 16.35 0.94
N PRO A 107 -4.16 16.24 2.23
CA PRO A 107 -2.77 16.16 2.69
C PRO A 107 -2.13 14.80 2.41
N TYR A 108 -2.80 13.95 1.64
CA TYR A 108 -2.44 12.55 1.53
C TYR A 108 -1.29 12.41 0.54
N THR A 109 -0.13 12.15 1.11
CA THR A 109 1.08 11.82 0.36
C THR A 109 1.17 10.31 0.14
N LEU A 110 2.06 9.90 -0.76
CA LEU A 110 2.33 8.49 -0.98
C LEU A 110 2.90 7.83 0.28
N MET A 111 3.80 8.50 1.02
CA MET A 111 4.32 7.92 2.26
C MET A 111 3.26 7.84 3.36
N PHE A 112 2.38 8.85 3.48
CA PHE A 112 1.23 8.79 4.38
C PHE A 112 0.37 7.55 4.10
N LEU A 113 0.02 7.31 2.83
CA LEU A 113 -0.77 6.13 2.45
C LEU A 113 -0.10 4.82 2.85
N ILE A 114 1.21 4.71 2.62
CA ILE A 114 1.96 3.50 2.93
C ILE A 114 2.02 3.28 4.44
N ASP A 115 2.21 4.33 5.21
CA ASP A 115 2.28 4.26 6.68
C ASP A 115 0.92 3.94 7.28
N TYR A 116 -0.14 4.62 6.83
CA TYR A 116 -1.52 4.29 7.18
C TYR A 116 -1.82 2.81 6.89
N HIS A 117 -1.54 2.32 5.67
CA HIS A 117 -1.73 0.91 5.34
C HIS A 117 -0.95 -0.02 6.28
N ASN A 118 0.31 0.32 6.58
CA ASN A 118 1.18 -0.53 7.38
C ASN A 118 0.80 -0.56 8.86
N GLU A 119 0.25 0.51 9.40
CA GLU A 119 -0.21 0.60 10.78
C GLU A 119 -1.54 -0.13 10.95
N GLU A 120 -2.53 0.19 10.11
CA GLU A 120 -3.88 -0.39 10.17
C GLU A 120 -3.86 -1.91 9.92
N LEU A 121 -3.08 -2.37 8.94
CA LEU A 121 -3.04 -3.79 8.58
C LEU A 121 -1.99 -4.59 9.36
N LYS A 122 -1.21 -3.96 10.25
CA LYS A 122 -0.18 -4.66 11.06
C LYS A 122 -0.78 -5.80 11.86
N GLN A 123 -1.98 -5.61 12.40
CA GLN A 123 -2.66 -6.61 13.22
C GLN A 123 -3.25 -7.74 12.38
N LEU A 124 -3.64 -7.46 11.13
CA LEU A 124 -4.31 -8.40 10.24
C LEU A 124 -3.34 -9.23 9.40
N LEU A 125 -2.12 -8.75 9.18
CA LEU A 125 -1.12 -9.41 8.33
C LEU A 125 -0.04 -10.13 9.15
N GLU A 126 0.34 -11.32 8.68
CA GLU A 126 1.51 -12.02 9.20
C GLU A 126 2.80 -11.24 8.94
N GLU A 127 3.77 -11.33 9.85
CA GLU A 127 5.02 -10.55 9.79
C GLU A 127 5.81 -10.79 8.49
N GLY A 128 5.73 -12.01 7.93
CA GLY A 128 6.32 -12.33 6.63
C GLY A 128 5.73 -11.49 5.48
N THR A 129 4.43 -11.18 5.53
CA THR A 129 3.76 -10.30 4.57
C THR A 129 4.13 -8.84 4.84
N MET A 130 4.11 -8.40 6.10
CA MET A 130 4.49 -7.03 6.49
C MET A 130 5.92 -6.67 6.09
N LYS A 131 6.87 -7.58 6.26
CA LYS A 131 8.26 -7.40 5.79
C LYS A 131 8.33 -7.04 4.30
N ASN A 132 7.48 -7.67 3.50
CA ASN A 132 7.44 -7.38 2.07
C ASN A 132 6.87 -5.98 1.75
N TYR A 133 5.87 -5.52 2.50
CA TYR A 133 5.36 -4.14 2.37
C TYR A 133 6.40 -3.11 2.77
N ARG A 134 7.14 -3.33 3.87
CA ARG A 134 8.27 -2.48 4.27
C ARG A 134 9.35 -2.42 3.19
N THR A 135 9.62 -3.55 2.52
CA THR A 135 10.56 -3.58 1.38
C THR A 135 10.04 -2.78 0.20
N THR A 136 8.74 -2.87 -0.14
CA THR A 136 8.12 -2.03 -1.17
C THR A 136 8.21 -0.54 -0.80
N LYS A 137 7.94 -0.15 0.46
CA LYS A 137 8.11 1.23 0.94
C LYS A 137 9.52 1.74 0.65
N ARG A 138 10.53 0.98 1.06
CA ARG A 138 11.95 1.32 0.82
C ARG A 138 12.23 1.56 -0.67
N TYR A 139 11.78 0.65 -1.54
CA TYR A 139 12.00 0.79 -2.98
C TYR A 139 11.27 1.98 -3.60
N LEU A 140 10.08 2.32 -3.10
CA LEU A 140 9.38 3.55 -3.50
C LEU A 140 10.16 4.80 -3.08
N THR A 141 10.65 4.84 -1.84
CA THR A 141 11.47 5.97 -1.37
C THR A 141 12.75 6.11 -2.19
N GLU A 142 13.45 5.02 -2.48
CA GLU A 142 14.63 5.03 -3.36
C GLU A 142 14.29 5.52 -4.79
N PHE A 143 13.18 5.06 -5.35
CA PHE A 143 12.69 5.52 -6.65
C PHE A 143 12.44 7.02 -6.68
N LEU A 144 11.75 7.57 -5.68
CA LEU A 144 11.47 9.00 -5.58
C LEU A 144 12.75 9.84 -5.47
N ILE A 145 13.70 9.39 -4.65
CA ILE A 145 14.98 10.07 -4.47
C ILE A 145 15.80 10.03 -5.76
N THR A 146 15.86 8.87 -6.43
CA THR A 146 16.67 8.70 -7.63
C THR A 146 16.11 9.45 -8.83
N LYS A 147 14.80 9.37 -9.08
CA LYS A 147 14.16 9.95 -10.25
C LYS A 147 13.79 11.42 -10.09
N TRP A 148 13.34 11.83 -8.90
CA TRP A 148 12.78 13.17 -8.68
C TRP A 148 13.41 13.97 -7.55
N LYS A 149 14.45 13.43 -6.88
CA LYS A 149 15.13 14.09 -5.75
C LYS A 149 14.16 14.48 -4.61
N LYS A 150 13.06 13.74 -4.47
CA LYS A 150 12.05 13.95 -3.43
C LYS A 150 11.99 12.75 -2.51
N LYS A 151 11.64 12.98 -1.24
CA LYS A 151 11.38 11.90 -0.27
C LYS A 151 9.93 11.42 -0.31
N ASP A 152 9.03 12.25 -0.83
CA ASP A 152 7.60 11.99 -0.89
C ASP A 152 6.95 12.81 -2.01
N ILE A 153 5.72 12.44 -2.37
CA ILE A 153 4.88 13.13 -3.35
C ILE A 153 3.41 13.09 -2.91
N LEU A 154 2.62 14.06 -3.38
CA LEU A 154 1.16 14.02 -3.21
C LEU A 154 0.57 12.85 -3.98
N LEU A 155 -0.44 12.18 -3.41
CA LEU A 155 -1.11 11.05 -4.07
C LEU A 155 -1.73 11.43 -5.42
N LYS A 156 -2.18 12.69 -5.58
CA LYS A 156 -2.71 13.19 -6.86
C LYS A 156 -1.70 13.14 -8.03
N HIS A 157 -0.40 13.05 -7.73
CA HIS A 157 0.66 12.92 -8.73
C HIS A 157 1.07 11.45 -8.98
N VAL A 158 0.43 10.48 -8.31
CA VAL A 158 0.61 9.06 -8.59
C VAL A 158 -0.33 8.70 -9.74
N ASP A 159 0.13 8.91 -10.97
CA ASP A 159 -0.61 8.62 -12.20
C ASP A 159 -0.10 7.33 -12.88
N ASN A 160 -0.65 6.99 -14.05
CA ASN A 160 -0.19 5.80 -14.79
C ASN A 160 1.30 5.86 -15.18
N LEU A 161 1.82 7.06 -15.46
CA LEU A 161 3.23 7.27 -15.80
C LEU A 161 4.13 7.01 -14.58
N PHE A 162 3.73 7.41 -13.37
CA PHE A 162 4.36 7.00 -12.12
C PHE A 162 4.45 5.48 -12.02
N ILE A 163 3.31 4.78 -12.19
CA ILE A 163 3.24 3.32 -12.05
C ILE A 163 4.20 2.64 -13.02
N THR A 164 4.19 3.07 -14.29
CA THR A 164 5.07 2.54 -15.33
C THR A 164 6.54 2.79 -15.00
N ASN A 165 6.87 4.01 -14.60
CA ASN A 165 8.24 4.39 -14.24
C ASN A 165 8.76 3.66 -13.01
N PHE A 166 7.91 3.41 -12.01
CA PHE A 166 8.28 2.64 -10.84
C PHE A 166 8.54 1.16 -11.20
N GLY A 167 7.70 0.57 -12.07
CA GLY A 167 7.94 -0.77 -12.60
C GLY A 167 9.28 -0.90 -13.33
N LEU A 168 9.61 0.08 -14.19
CA LEU A 168 10.90 0.13 -14.88
C LEU A 168 12.07 0.30 -13.91
N PHE A 169 11.93 1.16 -12.89
CA PHE A 169 12.92 1.32 -11.84
C PHE A 169 13.19 -0.02 -11.12
N LEU A 170 12.13 -0.74 -10.72
CA LEU A 170 12.28 -2.02 -10.03
C LEU A 170 13.02 -3.06 -10.88
N SER A 171 12.74 -3.12 -12.18
CA SER A 171 13.42 -4.02 -13.12
C SER A 171 14.91 -3.69 -13.26
N ASN A 172 15.27 -2.41 -13.19
CA ASN A 172 16.64 -1.93 -13.39
C ASN A 172 17.40 -1.67 -12.08
N ARG A 173 16.75 -1.87 -10.92
CA ARG A 173 17.34 -1.62 -9.62
C ARG A 173 18.50 -2.56 -9.36
N LYS A 174 19.66 -2.01 -8.97
CA LYS A 174 20.80 -2.80 -8.50
C LYS A 174 20.41 -3.54 -7.20
N PRO A 175 20.63 -4.86 -7.09
CA PRO A 175 20.29 -5.60 -5.89
C PRO A 175 21.21 -5.21 -4.72
N ASP A 176 20.70 -5.35 -3.50
CA ASP A 176 21.52 -5.18 -2.30
C ASP A 176 22.57 -6.31 -2.25
N LYS A 177 23.67 -6.10 -1.50
CA LYS A 177 24.73 -7.11 -1.37
C LYS A 177 24.17 -8.46 -0.91
N GLY A 178 24.45 -9.52 -1.68
CA GLY A 178 23.96 -10.87 -1.41
C GLY A 178 22.53 -11.16 -1.86
N GLN A 179 21.87 -10.23 -2.57
CA GLN A 179 20.55 -10.43 -3.16
C GLN A 179 20.63 -10.60 -4.68
N ARG A 180 19.60 -11.23 -5.24
CA ARG A 180 19.42 -11.35 -6.70
C ARG A 180 18.67 -10.13 -7.23
N PRO A 181 18.91 -9.71 -8.48
CA PRO A 181 18.09 -8.69 -9.14
C PRO A 181 16.60 -9.02 -9.11
N CYS A 182 15.77 -7.99 -9.17
CA CYS A 182 14.32 -8.16 -9.26
C CYS A 182 13.94 -8.87 -10.57
N SER A 183 13.49 -10.12 -10.45
CA SER A 183 12.84 -10.81 -11.58
C SER A 183 11.48 -10.16 -11.91
N ASN A 184 10.93 -10.42 -13.09
CA ASN A 184 9.59 -9.96 -13.46
C ASN A 184 8.53 -10.29 -12.39
N ASN A 185 8.55 -11.51 -11.84
CA ASN A 185 7.62 -11.91 -10.77
C ASN A 185 7.83 -11.11 -9.47
N SER A 186 9.09 -10.73 -9.17
CA SER A 186 9.40 -9.88 -8.02
C SER A 186 8.84 -8.47 -8.23
N VAL A 187 9.05 -7.90 -9.43
CA VAL A 187 8.50 -6.59 -9.82
C VAL A 187 6.98 -6.61 -9.69
N MET A 188 6.32 -7.58 -10.32
CA MET A 188 4.86 -7.71 -10.26
C MET A 188 4.34 -7.79 -8.83
N LYS A 189 5.01 -8.52 -7.92
CA LYS A 189 4.61 -8.58 -6.50
C LYS A 189 4.72 -7.22 -5.80
N HIS A 190 5.71 -6.40 -6.12
CA HIS A 190 5.78 -5.03 -5.60
C HIS A 190 4.67 -4.15 -6.18
N MET A 191 4.39 -4.27 -7.48
CA MET A 191 3.29 -3.56 -8.14
C MET A 191 1.93 -3.94 -7.53
N GLU A 192 1.70 -5.21 -7.21
CA GLU A 192 0.47 -5.67 -6.55
C GLU A 192 0.27 -5.06 -5.16
N ARG A 193 1.35 -4.95 -4.38
CA ARG A 193 1.29 -4.31 -3.05
C ARG A 193 0.98 -2.82 -3.18
N LEU A 194 1.62 -2.14 -4.12
CA LEU A 194 1.30 -0.73 -4.40
C LEU A 194 -0.15 -0.58 -4.88
N LYS A 195 -0.62 -1.45 -5.77
CA LYS A 195 -2.03 -1.48 -6.22
C LYS A 195 -2.98 -1.66 -5.05
N LYS A 196 -2.67 -2.55 -4.10
CA LYS A 196 -3.50 -2.74 -2.89
C LYS A 196 -3.55 -1.47 -2.04
N MET A 197 -2.42 -0.80 -1.82
CA MET A 197 -2.38 0.48 -1.10
C MET A 197 -3.18 1.57 -1.82
N ILE A 198 -3.02 1.70 -3.14
CA ILE A 198 -3.82 2.64 -3.95
C ILE A 198 -5.32 2.30 -3.90
N GLY A 199 -5.68 1.02 -3.80
CA GLY A 199 -7.07 0.59 -3.55
C GLY A 199 -7.66 1.21 -2.28
N ILE A 200 -6.89 1.22 -1.17
CA ILE A 200 -7.32 1.87 0.08
C ILE A 200 -7.51 3.39 -0.14
N ALA A 201 -6.60 4.04 -0.87
CA ALA A 201 -6.75 5.46 -1.17
C ALA A 201 -8.01 5.77 -2.00
N LEU A 202 -8.40 4.87 -2.91
CA LEU A 202 -9.65 5.00 -3.69
C LEU A 202 -10.88 4.77 -2.80
N GLU A 203 -10.88 3.72 -1.98
CA GLU A 203 -11.96 3.40 -1.03
C GLU A 203 -12.22 4.57 -0.06
N ASN A 204 -11.15 5.19 0.41
CA ASN A 204 -11.20 6.37 1.29
C ASN A 204 -11.38 7.71 0.57
N LYS A 205 -11.53 7.70 -0.77
CA LYS A 205 -11.68 8.90 -1.61
C LYS A 205 -10.54 9.92 -1.51
N TRP A 206 -9.33 9.47 -1.17
CA TRP A 206 -8.13 10.32 -1.14
C TRP A 206 -7.60 10.64 -2.53
N ILE A 207 -7.97 9.83 -3.52
CA ILE A 207 -7.73 10.06 -4.95
C ILE A 207 -9.03 9.79 -5.72
N ARG A 208 -9.22 10.50 -6.83
CA ARG A 208 -10.42 10.38 -7.69
C ARG A 208 -10.27 9.29 -8.75
N GLU A 209 -9.07 9.13 -9.31
CA GLU A 209 -8.79 8.23 -10.42
C GLU A 209 -7.85 7.11 -10.02
N ASN A 210 -8.01 5.93 -10.65
CA ASN A 210 -7.18 4.78 -10.37
C ASN A 210 -5.95 4.72 -11.29
N PRO A 211 -4.73 4.99 -10.83
CA PRO A 211 -3.54 4.96 -11.68
C PRO A 211 -3.16 3.56 -12.18
N PHE A 212 -3.72 2.52 -11.56
CA PHE A 212 -3.56 1.11 -11.97
C PHE A 212 -4.64 0.63 -12.95
N GLN A 213 -5.51 1.50 -13.47
CA GLN A 213 -6.63 1.10 -14.34
C GLN A 213 -6.18 0.23 -15.53
N HIS A 214 -5.05 0.56 -16.16
CA HIS A 214 -4.50 -0.18 -17.31
C HIS A 214 -3.37 -1.15 -16.94
N PHE A 215 -3.06 -1.32 -15.66
CA PHE A 215 -1.99 -2.21 -15.22
C PHE A 215 -2.41 -3.68 -15.38
N LYS A 216 -1.71 -4.42 -16.25
CA LYS A 216 -1.90 -5.86 -16.47
C LYS A 216 -0.79 -6.65 -15.78
N ARG A 217 -1.18 -7.49 -14.82
CA ARG A 217 -0.27 -8.43 -14.18
C ARG A 217 0.09 -9.55 -15.15
N LYS A 218 1.39 -9.71 -15.45
CA LYS A 218 1.90 -10.85 -16.22
C LYS A 218 2.97 -11.56 -15.39
N MET A 219 2.61 -12.68 -14.76
CA MET A 219 3.55 -13.53 -14.04
C MET A 219 4.13 -14.56 -15.01
N ILE A 220 5.43 -14.81 -14.90
CA ILE A 220 6.10 -15.89 -15.62
C ILE A 220 6.04 -17.12 -14.72
N THR A 221 5.28 -18.13 -15.13
CA THR A 221 5.33 -19.44 -14.48
C THR A 221 6.68 -20.06 -14.80
N LYS A 222 7.38 -20.53 -13.76
CA LYS A 222 8.61 -21.29 -13.93
C LYS A 222 8.30 -22.73 -13.57
N ASP A 223 8.79 -23.66 -14.37
CA ASP A 223 8.75 -25.07 -14.01
C ASP A 223 9.49 -25.30 -12.71
N ARG A 224 8.88 -26.10 -11.85
CA ARG A 224 9.49 -26.55 -10.60
C ARG A 224 9.83 -28.00 -10.80
N ASN A 225 11.11 -28.31 -10.77
CA ASN A 225 11.55 -29.69 -10.72
C ASN A 225 11.08 -30.29 -9.38
N CYS A 226 10.55 -31.50 -9.46
CA CYS A 226 10.27 -32.32 -8.29
C CYS A 226 11.24 -33.49 -8.32
N LEU A 227 11.55 -34.02 -7.13
CA LEU A 227 12.36 -35.21 -7.04
C LEU A 227 11.53 -36.42 -7.43
N ASP A 228 12.10 -37.30 -8.24
CA ASP A 228 11.52 -38.62 -8.48
C ASP A 228 11.82 -39.58 -7.30
N THR A 229 11.25 -40.78 -7.36
CA THR A 229 11.43 -41.80 -6.31
C THR A 229 12.88 -42.24 -6.19
N TYR A 230 13.62 -42.33 -7.30
CA TYR A 230 15.02 -42.73 -7.31
C TYR A 230 15.90 -41.65 -6.65
N GLU A 231 15.68 -40.38 -6.96
CA GLU A 231 16.38 -39.26 -6.34
C GLU A 231 16.07 -39.16 -4.84
N LEU A 232 14.83 -39.41 -4.42
CA LEU A 232 14.45 -39.48 -3.00
C LEU A 232 15.13 -40.64 -2.26
N ASP A 233 15.29 -41.80 -2.91
CA ASP A 233 15.99 -42.93 -2.31
C ASP A 233 17.50 -42.70 -2.23
N ARG A 234 18.13 -42.13 -3.27
CA ARG A 234 19.54 -41.69 -3.17
C ARG A 234 19.72 -40.72 -2.01
N LEU A 235 18.78 -39.79 -1.87
CA LEU A 235 18.81 -38.80 -0.82
C LEU A 235 18.75 -39.45 0.56
N ARG A 236 17.80 -40.37 0.76
CA ARG A 236 17.63 -41.14 2.00
C ARG A 236 18.91 -41.87 2.40
N ASN A 237 19.60 -42.47 1.43
CA ASN A 237 20.80 -43.27 1.64
C ASN A 237 22.11 -42.46 1.65
N LEU A 238 22.06 -41.15 1.42
CA LEU A 238 23.25 -40.31 1.38
C LEU A 238 23.93 -40.24 2.76
N GLU A 239 25.20 -40.62 2.83
CA GLU A 239 26.00 -40.49 4.05
C GLU A 239 26.39 -39.03 4.30
N LEU A 240 25.93 -38.49 5.44
CA LEU A 240 26.14 -37.08 5.80
C LEU A 240 27.03 -36.98 7.04
N ARG A 241 28.20 -36.36 6.87
CA ARG A 241 29.19 -36.18 7.95
C ARG A 241 28.74 -35.22 9.06
N LYS A 242 27.86 -34.27 8.73
CA LYS A 242 27.37 -33.25 9.67
C LYS A 242 25.96 -33.60 10.14
N ILE A 243 25.81 -33.82 11.45
CA ILE A 243 24.53 -34.16 12.10
C ILE A 243 23.41 -33.19 11.68
N GLY A 244 23.68 -31.88 11.69
CA GLY A 244 22.68 -30.88 11.32
C GLY A 244 22.19 -30.99 9.87
N VAL A 245 23.05 -31.39 8.92
CA VAL A 245 22.64 -31.62 7.53
C VAL A 245 21.79 -32.88 7.42
N GLY A 246 22.13 -33.93 8.18
CA GLY A 246 21.30 -35.13 8.32
C GLY A 246 19.90 -34.81 8.83
N THR A 247 19.79 -33.91 9.81
CA THR A 247 18.49 -33.46 10.31
C THR A 247 17.69 -32.68 9.27
N VAL A 248 18.33 -31.78 8.52
CA VAL A 248 17.65 -31.06 7.42
C VAL A 248 17.15 -32.04 6.36
N ARG A 249 17.95 -33.05 5.99
CA ARG A 249 17.54 -34.12 5.07
C ARG A 249 16.33 -34.88 5.59
N ASP A 250 16.37 -35.33 6.84
CA ASP A 250 15.29 -36.11 7.43
C ASP A 250 13.98 -35.31 7.53
N MET A 251 14.06 -34.02 7.90
CA MET A 251 12.90 -33.11 7.89
C MET A 251 12.35 -32.91 6.47
N PHE A 252 13.22 -32.84 5.46
CA PHE A 252 12.81 -32.74 4.06
C PHE A 252 12.11 -34.03 3.58
N LEU A 253 12.69 -35.21 3.86
CA LEU A 253 12.07 -36.50 3.53
C LEU A 253 10.71 -36.66 4.23
N PHE A 254 10.62 -36.25 5.50
CA PHE A 254 9.36 -36.22 6.22
C PHE A 254 8.33 -35.29 5.56
N ALA A 255 8.76 -34.12 5.05
CA ALA A 255 7.91 -33.22 4.28
C ALA A 255 7.37 -33.88 2.99
N CYS A 256 8.22 -34.63 2.28
CA CYS A 256 7.82 -35.36 1.07
C CYS A 256 6.80 -36.46 1.38
N LEU A 257 6.97 -37.19 2.49
CA LEU A 257 6.05 -38.27 2.88
C LEU A 257 4.69 -37.77 3.38
N THR A 258 4.66 -36.57 3.99
CA THR A 258 3.47 -36.08 4.70
C THR A 258 2.82 -34.85 4.07
N GLY A 259 3.47 -34.18 3.12
CA GLY A 259 2.99 -32.93 2.54
C GLY A 259 2.91 -31.76 3.53
N LEU A 260 3.58 -31.87 4.69
CA LEU A 260 3.70 -30.76 5.63
C LEU A 260 4.65 -29.70 5.07
N SER A 261 4.29 -28.44 5.26
CA SER A 261 5.19 -27.35 4.91
C SER A 261 6.29 -27.20 5.96
N PRO A 262 7.46 -26.61 5.64
CA PRO A 262 8.53 -26.42 6.61
C PRO A 262 8.08 -25.74 7.91
N CYS A 263 7.19 -24.74 7.83
CA CYS A 263 6.69 -24.07 9.02
C CYS A 263 5.72 -24.94 9.85
N ASP A 264 4.97 -25.84 9.21
CA ASP A 264 4.13 -26.81 9.93
C ASP A 264 5.02 -27.86 10.63
N ILE A 265 6.07 -28.37 9.97
CA ILE A 265 7.03 -29.34 10.55
C ILE A 265 7.70 -28.77 11.80
N THR A 266 8.14 -27.50 11.76
CA THR A 266 8.80 -26.88 12.93
C THR A 266 7.90 -26.72 14.15
N ARG A 267 6.58 -26.91 14.01
CA ARG A 267 5.60 -26.85 15.10
C ARG A 267 4.94 -28.20 15.40
N PHE A 268 5.25 -29.21 14.59
CA PHE A 268 4.73 -30.55 14.77
C PHE A 268 5.26 -31.14 16.08
N ASN A 269 4.35 -31.64 16.90
CA ASN A 269 4.60 -32.14 18.25
C ASN A 269 3.81 -33.44 18.47
N LYS A 270 3.98 -34.07 19.62
CA LYS A 270 3.33 -35.35 19.94
C LYS A 270 1.81 -35.25 20.04
N ASP A 271 1.28 -34.11 20.48
CA ASP A 271 -0.16 -33.88 20.65
C ASP A 271 -0.90 -33.82 19.32
N HIS A 272 -0.19 -33.52 18.23
CA HIS A 272 -0.73 -33.57 16.87
C HIS A 272 -0.81 -34.99 16.30
N ILE A 273 -0.33 -36.02 17.01
CA ILE A 273 -0.39 -37.41 16.57
C ILE A 273 -1.61 -38.07 17.20
N THR A 274 -2.57 -38.45 16.37
CA THR A 274 -3.76 -39.19 16.77
C THR A 274 -3.70 -40.62 16.26
N LYS A 275 -4.48 -41.52 16.88
CA LYS A 275 -4.58 -42.92 16.47
C LYS A 275 -6.05 -43.22 16.17
N ASP A 276 -6.32 -43.84 15.04
CA ASP A 276 -7.69 -44.19 14.66
C ASP A 276 -8.15 -45.54 15.24
N VAL A 277 -9.37 -45.95 14.89
CA VAL A 277 -9.99 -47.20 15.33
C VAL A 277 -9.28 -48.46 14.81
N ASN A 278 -8.57 -48.35 13.69
CA ASN A 278 -7.79 -49.44 13.08
C ASN A 278 -6.37 -49.49 13.65
N GLY A 279 -5.99 -48.49 14.44
CA GLY A 279 -4.70 -48.37 15.06
C GLY A 279 -3.65 -47.67 14.19
N GLU A 280 -4.05 -47.03 13.10
CA GLU A 280 -3.17 -46.21 12.27
C GLU A 280 -2.91 -44.85 12.91
N TYR A 281 -1.72 -44.29 12.68
CA TYR A 281 -1.33 -42.98 13.21
C TYR A 281 -1.60 -41.87 12.19
N TRP A 282 -2.11 -40.74 12.67
CA TRP A 282 -2.48 -39.60 11.85
C TRP A 282 -1.87 -38.31 12.40
N ILE A 283 -1.49 -37.38 11.53
CA ILE A 283 -1.21 -35.99 11.88
C ILE A 283 -2.53 -35.23 11.80
N GLU A 284 -2.94 -34.61 12.90
CA GLU A 284 -4.07 -33.69 12.95
C GLU A 284 -3.58 -32.29 13.35
N MET A 285 -3.61 -31.33 12.40
CA MET A 285 -3.04 -29.98 12.61
C MET A 285 -3.84 -28.89 11.90
N TYR A 286 -3.60 -27.63 12.28
CA TYR A 286 -4.04 -26.44 11.54
C TYR A 286 -2.89 -25.89 10.71
N ARG A 287 -3.15 -25.55 9.44
CA ARG A 287 -2.14 -24.92 8.57
C ARG A 287 -1.74 -23.55 9.12
N GLN A 288 -0.47 -23.37 9.45
CA GLN A 288 0.01 -22.13 10.08
C GLN A 288 -0.21 -20.89 9.19
N LYS A 289 -0.10 -21.04 7.87
CA LYS A 289 -0.21 -19.91 6.93
C LYS A 289 -1.64 -19.34 6.84
N THR A 290 -2.64 -20.18 7.02
CA THR A 290 -4.05 -19.82 6.81
C THR A 290 -4.88 -19.89 8.08
N LYS A 291 -4.31 -20.26 9.23
CA LYS A 291 -5.03 -20.42 10.50
C LYS A 291 -5.89 -19.22 10.93
N ARG A 292 -5.55 -18.00 10.50
CA ARG A 292 -6.36 -16.79 10.79
C ARG A 292 -7.64 -16.69 9.96
N PHE A 293 -7.70 -17.42 8.85
CA PHE A 293 -8.79 -17.39 7.88
C PHE A 293 -9.57 -18.72 7.82
N THR A 294 -9.03 -19.80 8.41
CA THR A 294 -9.68 -21.09 8.44
C THR A 294 -9.35 -21.85 9.73
N GLU A 295 -10.40 -22.37 10.36
CA GLU A 295 -10.34 -23.30 11.49
C GLU A 295 -10.46 -24.76 11.05
N ARG A 296 -10.21 -25.05 9.76
CA ARG A 296 -10.24 -26.42 9.28
C ARG A 296 -8.92 -27.11 9.61
N LYS A 297 -9.00 -28.19 10.38
CA LYS A 297 -7.90 -29.14 10.58
C LYS A 297 -7.63 -29.90 9.28
N PHE A 298 -6.37 -30.23 9.05
CA PHE A 298 -5.97 -31.17 8.02
C PHE A 298 -5.47 -32.44 8.69
N ASN A 299 -5.77 -33.57 8.05
CA ASN A 299 -5.40 -34.91 8.50
C ASN A 299 -4.47 -35.55 7.47
N VAL A 300 -3.37 -36.15 7.94
CA VAL A 300 -2.42 -36.88 7.09
C VAL A 300 -2.09 -38.20 7.74
N LEU A 301 -2.23 -39.30 7.01
CA LEU A 301 -1.82 -40.62 7.46
C LEU A 301 -0.29 -40.66 7.63
N LEU A 302 0.20 -41.13 8.78
CA LEU A 302 1.61 -41.36 9.04
C LEU A 302 2.00 -42.76 8.57
N LEU A 303 2.58 -42.83 7.37
CA LEU A 303 3.15 -44.05 6.84
C LEU A 303 4.31 -44.58 7.70
N PRO A 304 4.62 -45.89 7.66
CA PRO A 304 5.68 -46.50 8.46
C PRO A 304 7.03 -45.78 8.35
N GLU A 305 7.40 -45.32 7.16
CA GLU A 305 8.65 -44.59 6.91
C GLU A 305 8.67 -43.23 7.62
N ALA A 306 7.52 -42.55 7.69
CA ALA A 306 7.41 -41.30 8.41
C ALA A 306 7.55 -41.52 9.94
N LEU A 307 6.97 -42.62 10.45
CA LEU A 307 7.11 -43.02 11.86
C LEU A 307 8.56 -43.40 12.21
N GLU A 308 9.27 -44.07 11.31
CA GLU A 308 10.69 -44.37 11.46
C GLU A 308 11.50 -43.08 11.62
N ILE A 309 11.27 -42.09 10.74
CA ILE A 309 11.91 -40.78 10.84
C ILE A 309 11.63 -40.15 12.22
N ILE A 310 10.37 -40.10 12.66
CA ILE A 310 9.99 -39.56 13.97
C ILE A 310 10.74 -40.27 15.11
N SER A 311 10.88 -41.59 15.03
CA SER A 311 11.51 -42.40 16.08
C SER A 311 12.95 -42.00 16.37
N ARG A 312 13.71 -41.61 15.33
CA ARG A 312 15.11 -41.17 15.43
C ARG A 312 15.29 -39.88 16.25
N TYR A 313 14.25 -39.06 16.34
CA TYR A 313 14.28 -37.77 17.05
C TYR A 313 13.64 -37.81 18.44
N LYS A 314 13.08 -38.95 18.89
CA LYS A 314 12.39 -39.08 20.20
C LYS A 314 13.21 -38.62 21.41
N ARG A 315 14.54 -38.81 21.36
CA ARG A 315 15.49 -38.44 22.43
C ARG A 315 16.40 -37.28 22.04
N ASN A 316 16.10 -36.57 20.94
CA ASN A 316 16.93 -35.46 20.50
C ASN A 316 16.79 -34.27 21.47
N PRO A 317 17.87 -33.79 22.12
CA PRO A 317 17.78 -32.73 23.12
C PRO A 317 17.17 -31.42 22.59
N ALA A 318 17.48 -31.05 21.34
CA ALA A 318 16.97 -29.82 20.74
C ALA A 318 15.48 -29.93 20.39
N ALA A 319 14.99 -31.12 20.00
CA ALA A 319 13.57 -31.35 19.77
C ALA A 319 12.79 -31.31 21.10
N LEU A 320 13.31 -31.99 22.12
CA LEU A 320 12.72 -32.03 23.47
C LEU A 320 12.65 -30.64 24.11
N ALA A 321 13.72 -29.86 24.03
CA ALA A 321 13.76 -28.49 24.54
C ALA A 321 12.73 -27.56 23.90
N ASN A 322 12.36 -27.81 22.63
CA ASN A 322 11.35 -27.05 21.91
C ASN A 322 9.93 -27.63 22.04
N GLY A 323 9.77 -28.79 22.68
CA GLY A 323 8.48 -29.49 22.75
C GLY A 323 7.96 -29.97 21.38
N THR A 324 8.84 -30.15 20.40
CA THR A 324 8.51 -30.54 19.02
C THR A 324 9.06 -31.92 18.69
N VAL A 325 8.59 -32.52 17.59
CA VAL A 325 9.11 -33.79 17.08
C VAL A 325 10.51 -33.62 16.48
N PHE A 326 10.75 -32.52 15.77
CA PHE A 326 12.02 -32.20 15.14
C PHE A 326 12.69 -30.98 15.77
N PRO A 327 14.03 -30.85 15.71
CA PRO A 327 14.72 -29.62 16.09
C PRO A 327 14.27 -28.43 15.25
N TYR A 328 14.31 -27.23 15.83
CA TYR A 328 13.95 -26.01 15.12
C TYR A 328 15.07 -25.56 14.17
N TYR A 329 14.73 -25.43 12.88
CA TYR A 329 15.57 -24.80 11.87
C TYR A 329 14.82 -23.70 11.13
N THR A 330 15.51 -22.59 10.88
CA THR A 330 14.92 -21.50 10.09
C THR A 330 14.73 -21.95 8.64
N ASN A 331 13.72 -21.38 7.97
CA ASN A 331 13.48 -21.66 6.55
C ASN A 331 14.71 -21.32 5.68
N GLN A 332 15.53 -20.35 6.09
CA GLN A 332 16.78 -20.05 5.38
C GLN A 332 17.80 -21.19 5.50
N ILE A 333 17.91 -21.84 6.66
CA ILE A 333 18.81 -22.97 6.86
C ILE A 333 18.30 -24.19 6.08
N LEU A 334 17.00 -24.49 6.18
CA LEU A 334 16.38 -25.60 5.44
C LEU A 334 16.60 -25.47 3.92
N ASN A 335 16.52 -24.25 3.38
CA ASN A 335 16.74 -24.00 1.95
C ASN A 335 18.21 -23.73 1.57
N ARG A 336 19.13 -23.58 2.53
CA ARG A 336 20.56 -23.39 2.26
C ARG A 336 21.27 -24.72 1.98
N TYR A 337 20.78 -25.78 2.61
CA TYR A 337 21.27 -27.14 2.41
C TYR A 337 20.19 -27.98 1.73
N PRO A 338 19.72 -27.61 0.52
CA PRO A 338 18.92 -28.54 -0.24
C PRO A 338 19.79 -29.77 -0.42
N PRO A 339 19.29 -30.96 -0.08
CA PRO A 339 20.11 -32.14 -0.14
C PRO A 339 20.05 -32.64 -1.60
N ILE A 340 20.72 -31.90 -2.49
CA ILE A 340 20.95 -32.23 -3.91
C ILE A 340 22.28 -31.60 -4.31
#